data_AF-A0A9C7VYT5-F1
#
_entry.id   AF-A0A9C7VYT5-F1
#
_cell.length_a   1.000
_cell.length_b   1.000
_cell.length_c   1.000
_cell.angle_alpha   90.00
_cell.angle_beta   90.00
_cell.angle_gamma   90.00
#
_symmetry.space_group_name_H-M   'P 1'
#
loop_
_entity.id
_entity.type
_entity.pdbx_description
1 polymer ?
#
loop_
_entity_poly.entity_id
_entity_poly.type
_entity_poly.pdbx_seq_one_letter_code
_entity_poly.pdbx_strand_id
1 'polypeptide(L)'
;MKQLEIILLGLLVFVLPSLETPKTIFWAFYILAFLVRRYREHGFAFKKQNAITLSVIALFLVSLISTFVNWPITKGLSGAFYTLSYASLFLCLYYGDYTGRQIKAVALVIVAGALVGLWFGLVEFSSGVTSSMGFHSAGVTTQSSIYLGLVIITGFGLLVDGTEKHLLLTLSLYISLFLMGIAILYMGSRGAIFATFISLVIFLFLNHSRRIILISSSLIVATTVTAFILISTYPTNMNKPDKRERFSAERLHKSDNERLENWQIAIRKISTGKDLVWGIGPRNYSTIDPRELGIKLNFL
;
A
#
# COMPACT_ATOMS: atom_id res chain seq x y z
N MET A 1 24.97 1.82 -16.94
CA MET A 1 24.35 2.55 -15.80
C MET A 1 22.83 2.47 -15.80
N LYS A 2 22.13 2.89 -16.86
CA LYS A 2 20.65 2.81 -16.91
C LYS A 2 20.07 1.39 -16.76
N GLN A 3 20.72 0.37 -17.33
CA GLN A 3 20.32 -1.04 -17.10
C GLN A 3 20.47 -1.45 -15.63
N LEU A 4 21.56 -1.05 -14.96
CA LEU A 4 21.78 -1.30 -13.54
C LEU A 4 20.69 -0.63 -12.69
N GLU A 5 20.31 0.62 -12.99
CA GLU A 5 19.19 1.29 -12.33
C GLU A 5 17.88 0.51 -12.45
N ILE A 6 17.58 0.00 -13.63
CA ILE A 6 16.34 -0.76 -13.87
C ILE A 6 16.38 -2.11 -13.14
N ILE A 7 17.54 -2.77 -13.09
CA ILE A 7 17.72 -4.00 -12.33
C ILE A 7 17.52 -3.72 -10.83
N LEU A 8 18.15 -2.67 -10.30
CA LEU A 8 18.01 -2.27 -8.88
C LEU A 8 16.57 -1.86 -8.54
N LEU A 9 15.92 -1.11 -9.41
CA LEU A 9 14.51 -0.76 -9.28
C LEU A 9 13.63 -2.00 -9.34
N GLY A 10 13.92 -2.93 -10.26
CA GLY A 10 13.26 -4.23 -10.36
C GLY A 10 13.39 -5.04 -9.08
N LEU A 11 14.60 -5.17 -8.54
CA LEU A 11 14.86 -5.85 -7.26
C LEU A 11 14.14 -5.17 -6.09
N LEU A 12 14.15 -3.83 -6.05
CA LEU A 12 13.43 -3.05 -5.04
C LEU A 12 11.93 -3.38 -5.06
N VAL A 13 11.28 -3.28 -6.22
CA VAL A 13 9.83 -3.51 -6.32
C VAL A 13 9.45 -4.99 -6.17
N PHE A 14 10.35 -5.90 -6.55
CA PHE A 14 10.17 -7.33 -6.35
C PHE A 14 10.14 -7.71 -4.86
N VAL A 15 11.02 -7.10 -4.06
CA VAL A 15 11.19 -7.44 -2.64
C VAL A 15 10.29 -6.62 -1.72
N LEU A 16 9.72 -5.52 -2.23
CA LEU A 16 8.81 -4.62 -1.49
C LEU A 16 7.72 -5.33 -0.66
N PRO A 17 6.99 -6.35 -1.18
CA PRO A 17 5.98 -7.04 -0.38
C PRO A 17 6.56 -8.01 0.67
N SER A 18 7.81 -8.44 0.52
CA SER A 18 8.33 -9.60 1.26
C SER A 18 9.33 -9.24 2.35
N LEU A 19 10.29 -8.34 2.11
CA LEU A 19 11.42 -8.15 3.04
C LEU A 19 11.68 -6.67 3.37
N GLU A 20 11.82 -6.36 4.67
CA GLU A 20 11.99 -4.99 5.16
C GLU A 20 13.41 -4.41 5.03
N THR A 21 14.44 -5.22 5.26
CA THR A 21 15.82 -4.72 5.19
C THR A 21 16.29 -4.56 3.74
N PRO A 22 16.06 -5.55 2.84
CA PRO A 22 16.49 -5.43 1.46
C PRO A 22 15.80 -4.31 0.68
N LYS A 23 14.54 -3.95 0.99
CA LYS A 23 13.89 -2.78 0.36
C LYS A 23 14.72 -1.51 0.55
N THR A 24 15.24 -1.27 1.76
CA THR A 24 16.04 -0.08 2.07
C THR A 24 17.40 -0.14 1.38
N ILE A 25 18.01 -1.33 1.30
CA ILE A 25 19.31 -1.52 0.62
C ILE A 25 19.18 -1.27 -0.88
N PHE A 26 18.20 -1.90 -1.55
CA PHE A 26 17.99 -1.72 -2.98
C PHE A 26 17.57 -0.29 -3.34
N TRP A 27 16.79 0.36 -2.47
CA TRP A 27 16.47 1.78 -2.58
C TRP A 27 17.72 2.65 -2.56
N ALA A 28 18.61 2.45 -1.59
CA ALA A 28 19.85 3.23 -1.48
C ALA A 28 20.76 3.03 -2.70
N PHE A 29 20.93 1.79 -3.15
CA PHE A 29 21.71 1.50 -4.35
C PHE A 29 21.08 2.06 -5.62
N TYR A 30 19.75 2.01 -5.74
CA TYR A 30 19.04 2.61 -6.87
C TYR A 30 19.26 4.13 -6.94
N ILE A 31 19.13 4.83 -5.81
CA ILE A 31 19.42 6.28 -5.75
C ILE A 31 20.87 6.56 -6.12
N LEU A 32 21.82 5.81 -5.58
CA LEU A 32 23.23 6.00 -5.87
C LEU A 32 23.50 5.82 -7.38
N ALA A 33 22.97 4.74 -7.98
CA ALA A 33 23.11 4.48 -9.40
C ALA A 33 22.49 5.61 -10.25
N PHE A 34 21.29 6.07 -9.88
CA PHE A 34 20.61 7.20 -10.51
C PHE A 34 21.41 8.49 -10.43
N LEU A 35 21.91 8.86 -9.25
CA LEU A 35 22.71 10.07 -9.05
C LEU A 35 24.01 10.02 -9.85
N VAL A 36 24.71 8.89 -9.86
CA VAL A 36 25.94 8.72 -10.65
C VAL A 36 25.66 8.85 -12.14
N ARG A 37 24.58 8.25 -12.66
CA ARG A 37 24.19 8.43 -14.07
C ARG A 37 23.85 9.88 -14.37
N ARG A 38 23.00 10.49 -13.53
CA ARG A 38 22.54 11.86 -13.72
C ARG A 38 23.72 12.84 -13.75
N TYR A 39 24.66 12.67 -12.83
CA TYR A 39 25.89 13.44 -12.76
C TYR A 39 26.75 13.27 -14.03
N ARG A 40 26.91 12.04 -14.54
CA ARG A 40 27.67 11.78 -15.77
C ARG A 40 27.01 12.36 -17.03
N GLU A 41 25.69 12.28 -17.13
CA GLU A 41 24.96 12.71 -18.33
C GLU A 41 24.68 14.21 -18.37
N HIS A 42 24.44 14.85 -17.22
CA HIS A 42 23.96 16.24 -17.15
C HIS A 42 24.81 17.16 -16.25
N GLY A 43 25.81 16.63 -15.54
CA GLY A 43 26.58 17.38 -14.55
C GLY A 43 25.73 17.89 -13.38
N PHE A 44 26.20 18.95 -12.71
CA PHE A 44 25.48 19.65 -11.63
C PHE A 44 24.46 20.68 -12.14
N ALA A 45 24.09 20.65 -13.42
CA ALA A 45 23.17 21.63 -13.97
C ALA A 45 21.76 21.44 -13.38
N PHE A 46 21.39 22.31 -12.44
CA PHE A 46 20.05 22.39 -11.90
C PHE A 46 19.11 22.90 -13.00
N LYS A 47 18.42 21.96 -13.67
CA LYS A 47 17.32 22.31 -14.58
C LYS A 47 16.28 23.11 -13.79
N LYS A 48 15.68 24.13 -14.43
CA LYS A 48 14.63 24.97 -13.83
C LYS A 48 13.60 24.09 -13.12
N GLN A 49 13.45 24.30 -11.82
CA GLN A 49 12.60 23.46 -10.98
C GLN A 49 11.14 23.62 -11.40
N ASN A 50 10.46 22.50 -11.64
CA ASN A 50 9.04 22.48 -11.94
C ASN A 50 8.24 22.52 -10.63
N ALA A 51 6.98 22.97 -10.68
CA ALA A 51 6.09 23.02 -9.52
C ALA A 51 5.96 21.65 -8.83
N ILE A 52 5.95 20.55 -9.61
CA ILE A 52 5.92 19.18 -9.08
C ILE A 52 7.12 18.89 -8.18
N THR A 53 8.33 19.26 -8.62
CA THR A 53 9.56 19.06 -7.86
C THR A 53 9.55 19.85 -6.57
N LEU A 54 9.09 21.10 -6.62
CA LEU A 54 8.92 21.95 -5.45
C LEU A 54 7.91 21.36 -4.46
N SER A 55 6.77 20.84 -4.94
CA SER A 55 5.76 20.20 -4.08
C SER A 55 6.31 18.98 -3.35
N VAL A 56 7.11 18.15 -4.01
CA VAL A 56 7.72 16.96 -3.38
C VAL A 56 8.78 17.36 -2.34
N ILE A 57 9.59 18.37 -2.64
CA ILE A 57 10.56 18.92 -1.68
C ILE A 57 9.83 19.53 -0.48
N ALA A 58 8.77 20.31 -0.71
CA ALA A 58 7.95 20.89 0.34
C ALA A 58 7.33 19.82 1.24
N LEU A 59 6.81 18.72 0.65
CA LEU A 59 6.27 17.59 1.40
C LEU A 59 7.33 16.93 2.29
N PHE A 60 8.56 16.77 1.79
CA PHE A 60 9.68 16.29 2.61
C PHE A 60 10.03 17.26 3.74
N LEU A 61 10.12 18.57 3.46
CA LEU A 61 10.43 19.59 4.46
C LEU A 61 9.36 19.65 5.56
N VAL A 62 8.08 19.58 5.20
CA VAL A 62 6.97 19.54 6.17
C VAL A 62 7.07 18.30 7.06
N SER A 63 7.37 17.13 6.48
CA SER A 63 7.58 15.89 7.26
C SER A 63 8.78 16.02 8.21
N LEU A 64 9.87 16.64 7.75
CA LEU A 64 11.06 16.89 8.55
C LEU A 64 10.75 17.83 9.73
N ILE A 65 10.08 18.96 9.47
CA ILE A 65 9.65 19.92 10.50
C ILE A 65 8.71 19.22 11.50
N SER A 66 7.72 18.48 11.01
CA SER A 66 6.79 17.71 11.87
C SER A 66 7.52 16.71 12.77
N THR A 67 8.57 16.07 12.26
CA THR A 67 9.40 15.15 13.05
C THR A 67 10.15 15.88 14.16
N PHE A 68 10.71 17.06 13.87
CA PHE A 68 11.41 17.87 14.89
C PHE A 68 10.48 18.52 15.92
N VAL A 69 9.28 18.95 15.50
CA VAL A 69 8.28 19.53 16.40
C VAL A 69 7.73 18.49 17.40
N ASN A 70 7.74 17.20 17.04
CA ASN A 70 7.34 16.11 17.92
C ASN A 70 8.38 15.73 19.00
N TRP A 71 9.24 16.67 19.42
CA TRP A 71 10.26 16.45 20.46
C TRP A 71 9.66 16.13 21.83
N PRO A 72 10.13 15.11 22.59
CA PRO A 72 11.27 14.25 22.30
C PRO A 72 10.94 13.18 21.27
N ILE A 73 11.92 12.89 20.40
CA ILE A 73 11.76 11.98 19.26
C ILE A 73 11.72 10.53 19.74
N THR A 74 10.53 10.04 20.11
CA THR A 74 10.35 8.68 20.68
C THR A 74 10.52 7.55 19.65
N LYS A 75 10.27 7.80 18.36
CA LYS A 75 10.37 6.82 17.26
C LYS A 75 11.49 7.12 16.25
N GLY A 76 12.49 7.89 16.66
CA GLY A 76 13.57 8.37 15.78
C GLY A 76 13.07 9.18 14.57
N LEU A 77 13.93 9.33 13.56
CA LEU A 77 13.62 10.04 12.31
C LEU A 77 12.83 9.20 11.29
N SER A 78 12.12 8.17 11.75
CA SER A 78 11.44 7.20 10.88
C SER A 78 10.45 7.86 9.92
N GLY A 79 9.65 8.81 10.39
CA GLY A 79 8.70 9.56 9.55
C GLY A 79 9.38 10.31 8.41
N ALA A 80 10.37 11.14 8.74
CA ALA A 80 11.17 11.85 7.74
C ALA A 80 11.89 10.90 6.78
N PHE A 81 12.41 9.77 7.27
CA PHE A 81 13.10 8.78 6.45
C PHE A 81 12.16 8.10 5.43
N TYR A 82 10.95 7.72 5.84
CA TYR A 82 9.95 7.17 4.91
C TYR A 82 9.54 8.21 3.87
N THR A 83 9.31 9.46 4.30
CA THR A 83 9.00 10.55 3.35
C THR A 83 10.15 10.78 2.37
N LEU A 84 11.40 10.80 2.83
CA LEU A 84 12.58 10.89 1.97
C LEU A 84 12.62 9.73 0.97
N SER A 85 12.31 8.51 1.42
CA SER A 85 12.35 7.32 0.57
C SER A 85 11.34 7.40 -0.58
N TYR A 86 10.09 7.78 -0.28
CA TYR A 86 9.06 7.94 -1.30
C TYR A 86 9.30 9.16 -2.21
N ALA A 87 9.72 10.30 -1.64
CA ALA A 87 10.03 11.52 -2.37
C ALA A 87 11.19 11.30 -3.35
N SER A 88 12.27 10.65 -2.88
CA SER A 88 13.43 10.35 -3.72
C SER A 88 13.10 9.37 -4.83
N LEU A 89 12.34 8.30 -4.55
CA LEU A 89 11.86 7.37 -5.58
C LEU A 89 11.03 8.07 -6.65
N PHE A 90 10.06 8.89 -6.23
CA PHE A 90 9.23 9.65 -7.15
C PHE A 90 10.08 10.56 -8.04
N LEU A 91 11.02 11.32 -7.47
CA LEU A 91 11.88 12.22 -8.25
C LEU A 91 12.82 11.47 -9.19
N CYS A 92 13.37 10.32 -8.77
CA CYS A 92 14.21 9.48 -9.61
C CYS A 92 13.42 8.92 -10.81
N LEU A 93 12.17 8.49 -10.58
CA LEU A 93 11.27 8.04 -11.64
C LEU A 93 10.88 9.19 -12.59
N TYR A 94 10.54 10.35 -12.03
CA TYR A 94 10.12 11.54 -12.77
C TYR A 94 11.23 12.09 -13.68
N TYR A 95 12.48 12.07 -13.23
CA TYR A 95 13.65 12.53 -14.00
C TYR A 95 14.46 11.40 -14.64
N GLY A 96 13.97 10.16 -14.58
CA GLY A 96 14.70 8.98 -15.03
C GLY A 96 14.72 8.75 -16.54
N ASP A 97 13.86 9.46 -17.29
CA ASP A 97 13.70 9.33 -18.73
C ASP A 97 13.50 7.86 -19.17
N TYR A 98 12.73 7.10 -18.37
CA TYR A 98 12.48 5.68 -18.63
C TYR A 98 11.54 5.51 -19.82
N THR A 99 11.84 4.56 -20.71
CA THR A 99 10.99 4.27 -21.86
C THR A 99 9.75 3.48 -21.43
N GLY A 100 8.67 3.51 -22.23
CA GLY A 100 7.45 2.74 -21.94
C GLY A 100 7.72 1.25 -21.74
N ARG A 101 8.66 0.67 -22.50
CA ARG A 101 9.08 -0.74 -22.33
C ARG A 101 9.74 -0.99 -20.97
N GLN A 102 10.54 -0.04 -20.47
CA GLN A 102 11.19 -0.15 -19.17
C GLN A 102 10.17 -0.05 -18.03
N ILE A 103 9.20 0.87 -18.14
CA ILE A 103 8.11 1.01 -17.18
C ILE A 103 7.25 -0.27 -17.15
N LYS A 104 6.91 -0.83 -18.33
CA LYS A 104 6.18 -2.11 -18.42
C LYS A 104 6.93 -3.26 -17.78
N ALA A 105 8.25 -3.35 -18.00
CA ALA A 105 9.08 -4.37 -17.37
C ALA A 105 9.05 -4.25 -15.84
N VAL A 106 9.19 -3.03 -15.29
CA VAL A 106 9.09 -2.79 -13.84
C VAL A 106 7.70 -3.15 -13.32
N ALA A 107 6.63 -2.82 -14.05
CA ALA A 107 5.26 -3.18 -13.69
C ALA A 107 5.04 -4.70 -13.66
N LEU A 108 5.62 -5.45 -14.60
CA LEU A 108 5.59 -6.93 -14.56
C LEU A 108 6.35 -7.47 -13.34
N VAL A 109 7.48 -6.87 -12.97
CA VAL A 109 8.23 -7.26 -11.78
C VAL A 109 7.45 -6.94 -10.49
N ILE A 110 6.68 -5.85 -10.45
CA ILE A 110 5.75 -5.55 -9.34
C ILE A 110 4.72 -6.69 -9.18
N VAL A 111 4.10 -7.14 -10.29
CA VAL A 111 3.13 -8.24 -10.26
C VAL A 111 3.80 -9.54 -9.80
N ALA A 112 4.97 -9.87 -10.33
CA ALA A 112 5.72 -11.06 -9.93
C ALA A 112 6.12 -11.03 -8.44
N GLY A 113 6.61 -9.89 -7.96
CA GLY A 113 6.95 -9.68 -6.55
C GLY A 113 5.75 -9.85 -5.64
N ALA A 114 4.59 -9.31 -6.03
CA ALA A 114 3.35 -9.47 -5.26
C ALA A 114 2.90 -10.94 -5.19
N LEU A 115 3.02 -11.71 -6.28
CA LEU A 115 2.71 -13.15 -6.24
C LEU A 115 3.64 -13.93 -5.31
N VAL A 116 4.94 -13.65 -5.37
CA VAL A 116 5.92 -14.27 -4.46
C VAL A 116 5.63 -13.88 -3.02
N GLY A 117 5.32 -12.61 -2.76
CA GLY A 117 4.91 -12.12 -1.45
C GLY A 117 3.62 -12.78 -0.94
N LEU A 118 2.63 -13.01 -1.83
CA LEU A 118 1.39 -13.69 -1.48
C LEU A 118 1.63 -15.16 -1.16
N TRP A 119 2.52 -15.82 -1.91
CA TRP A 119 2.95 -17.18 -1.64
C TRP A 119 3.61 -17.28 -0.25
N PHE A 120 4.56 -16.41 0.06
CA PHE A 120 5.17 -16.36 1.40
C PHE A 120 4.12 -16.10 2.50
N GLY A 121 3.24 -15.12 2.30
CA GLY A 121 2.17 -14.83 3.25
C GLY A 121 1.21 -16.01 3.46
N LEU A 122 0.92 -16.78 2.41
CA LEU A 122 0.10 -17.99 2.49
C LEU A 122 0.82 -19.09 3.27
N VAL A 123 2.12 -19.28 3.08
CA VAL A 123 2.94 -20.25 3.83
C VAL A 123 2.99 -19.88 5.31
N GLU A 124 3.20 -18.62 5.66
CA GLU A 124 3.20 -18.15 7.05
C GLU A 124 1.84 -18.32 7.73
N PHE A 125 0.78 -17.99 7.00
CA PHE A 125 -0.59 -18.14 7.47
C PHE A 125 -0.96 -19.61 7.68
N SER A 126 -0.67 -20.48 6.71
CA SER A 126 -0.94 -21.92 6.80
C SER A 126 -0.08 -22.63 7.84
N SER A 127 1.15 -22.17 8.07
CA SER A 127 2.02 -22.67 9.16
C SER A 127 1.62 -22.16 10.54
N GLY A 128 0.64 -21.24 10.63
CA GLY A 128 0.16 -20.67 11.89
C GLY A 128 1.11 -19.68 12.56
N VAL A 129 2.11 -19.19 11.81
CA VAL A 129 3.06 -18.14 12.23
C VAL A 129 2.31 -16.83 12.40
N THR A 130 1.47 -16.48 11.42
CA THR A 130 0.58 -15.32 11.46
C THR A 130 -0.87 -15.76 11.60
N SER A 131 -1.68 -15.00 12.33
CA SER A 131 -3.11 -15.28 12.51
C SER A 131 -3.99 -14.77 11.36
N SER A 132 -3.37 -14.11 10.38
CA SER A 132 -4.08 -13.45 9.29
C SER A 132 -3.20 -13.42 8.03
N MET A 133 -3.82 -13.59 6.87
CA MET A 133 -3.13 -13.54 5.59
C MET A 133 -2.72 -12.10 5.30
N GLY A 134 -1.44 -11.87 5.02
CA GLY A 134 -0.87 -10.55 4.77
C GLY A 134 0.49 -10.66 4.12
N PHE A 135 1.02 -9.54 3.66
CA PHE A 135 2.41 -9.44 3.23
C PHE A 135 3.31 -9.31 4.46
N HIS A 136 4.39 -10.08 4.49
CA HIS A 136 5.34 -10.08 5.60
C HIS A 136 5.88 -8.67 5.89
N SER A 137 6.25 -7.90 4.84
CA SER A 137 6.81 -6.56 5.01
C SER A 137 5.78 -5.48 5.37
N ALA A 138 4.47 -5.74 5.29
CA ALA A 138 3.46 -4.71 5.52
C ALA A 138 2.98 -4.65 6.98
N GLY A 139 3.30 -5.66 7.81
CA GLY A 139 3.02 -5.71 9.25
C GLY A 139 1.54 -5.77 9.65
N VAL A 140 0.62 -5.28 8.82
CA VAL A 140 -0.83 -5.26 9.04
C VAL A 140 -1.56 -5.67 7.76
N THR A 141 -2.62 -6.45 7.91
CA THR A 141 -3.46 -6.93 6.79
C THR A 141 -4.02 -5.79 5.95
N THR A 142 -4.43 -4.69 6.58
CA THR A 142 -4.98 -3.53 5.88
C THR A 142 -3.98 -2.89 4.92
N GLN A 143 -2.74 -2.67 5.37
CA GLN A 143 -1.66 -2.15 4.52
C GLN A 143 -1.31 -3.13 3.41
N SER A 144 -1.30 -4.43 3.72
CA SER A 144 -1.09 -5.49 2.73
C SER A 144 -2.14 -5.46 1.62
N SER A 145 -3.41 -5.28 1.97
CA SER A 145 -4.50 -5.21 1.01
C SER A 145 -4.46 -3.94 0.16
N ILE A 146 -4.05 -2.80 0.73
CA ILE A 146 -3.88 -1.56 -0.04
C ILE A 146 -2.80 -1.76 -1.10
N TYR A 147 -1.64 -2.32 -0.71
CA TYR A 147 -0.58 -2.64 -1.65
C TYR A 147 -1.08 -3.59 -2.74
N LEU A 148 -1.78 -4.67 -2.36
CA LEU A 148 -2.34 -5.64 -3.31
C LEU A 148 -3.33 -4.98 -4.29
N GLY A 149 -4.17 -4.07 -3.81
CA GLY A 149 -5.09 -3.30 -4.65
C GLY A 149 -4.35 -2.47 -5.71
N LEU A 150 -3.27 -1.78 -5.34
CA LEU A 150 -2.41 -1.05 -6.29
C LEU A 150 -1.81 -1.98 -7.35
N VAL A 151 -1.35 -3.17 -6.95
CA VAL A 151 -0.80 -4.15 -7.89
C VAL A 151 -1.88 -4.72 -8.82
N ILE A 152 -3.09 -4.97 -8.33
CA ILE A 152 -4.24 -5.39 -9.15
C ILE A 152 -4.53 -4.35 -10.23
N ILE A 153 -4.63 -3.07 -9.87
CA ILE A 153 -4.88 -1.99 -10.85
C ILE A 153 -3.73 -1.89 -11.86
N THR A 154 -2.48 -2.05 -11.41
CA THR A 154 -1.30 -2.05 -12.28
C THR A 154 -1.32 -3.22 -13.27
N GLY A 155 -1.58 -4.44 -12.79
CA GLY A 155 -1.68 -5.64 -13.62
C GLY A 155 -2.87 -5.59 -14.58
N PHE A 156 -3.99 -5.02 -14.14
CA PHE A 156 -5.16 -4.78 -15.00
C PHE A 156 -4.82 -3.78 -16.11
N GLY A 157 -4.12 -2.69 -15.79
CA GLY A 157 -3.62 -1.73 -16.78
C GLY A 157 -2.73 -2.39 -17.84
N LEU A 158 -1.80 -3.27 -17.44
CA LEU A 158 -0.96 -4.05 -18.35
C LEU A 158 -1.78 -4.96 -19.29
N LEU A 159 -2.83 -5.59 -18.75
CA LEU A 159 -3.71 -6.46 -19.52
C LEU A 159 -4.53 -5.68 -20.57
N VAL A 160 -4.98 -4.49 -20.21
CA VAL A 160 -5.78 -3.61 -21.08
C VAL A 160 -4.95 -2.95 -22.16
N ASP A 161 -3.74 -2.50 -21.83
CA ASP A 161 -2.81 -1.86 -22.77
C ASP A 161 -2.56 -2.75 -24.00
N GLY A 162 -2.59 -4.08 -23.84
CA GLY A 162 -2.79 -5.01 -24.94
C GLY A 162 -1.69 -5.01 -26.01
N THR A 163 -0.56 -4.34 -25.75
CA THR A 163 0.60 -4.32 -26.66
C THR A 163 1.34 -5.65 -26.69
N GLU A 164 1.17 -6.46 -25.64
CA GLU A 164 1.79 -7.78 -25.55
C GLU A 164 0.96 -8.82 -26.33
N LYS A 165 1.58 -9.40 -27.35
CA LYS A 165 0.95 -10.44 -28.20
C LYS A 165 1.26 -11.86 -27.72
N HIS A 166 2.11 -12.03 -26.72
CA HIS A 166 2.50 -13.33 -26.19
C HIS A 166 1.37 -13.92 -25.34
N LEU A 167 0.73 -14.99 -25.85
CA LEU A 167 -0.38 -15.68 -25.19
C LEU A 167 -0.05 -16.10 -23.75
N LEU A 168 1.15 -16.65 -23.52
CA LEU A 168 1.58 -17.12 -22.20
C LEU A 168 1.65 -15.99 -21.17
N LEU A 169 2.13 -14.82 -21.57
CA LEU A 169 2.22 -13.66 -20.68
C LEU A 169 0.82 -13.14 -20.34
N THR A 170 -0.05 -13.03 -21.33
CA THR A 170 -1.44 -12.62 -21.14
C THR A 170 -2.18 -13.59 -20.22
N LEU A 171 -2.03 -14.90 -20.43
CA LEU A 171 -2.61 -15.93 -19.57
C LEU A 171 -2.07 -15.86 -18.14
N SER A 172 -0.76 -15.67 -17.99
CA SER A 172 -0.11 -15.47 -16.69
C SER A 172 -0.70 -14.26 -15.96
N LEU A 173 -0.93 -13.13 -16.65
CA LEU A 173 -1.57 -11.95 -16.06
C LEU A 173 -3.01 -12.20 -15.61
N TYR A 174 -3.82 -12.92 -16.40
CA TYR A 174 -5.17 -13.31 -15.97
C TYR A 174 -5.15 -14.16 -14.71
N ILE A 175 -4.30 -15.19 -14.67
CA ILE A 175 -4.14 -16.06 -13.50
C ILE A 175 -3.66 -15.24 -12.30
N SER A 176 -2.70 -14.34 -12.51
CA SER A 176 -2.18 -13.46 -11.46
C SER A 176 -3.27 -12.57 -10.87
N LEU A 177 -4.06 -11.90 -11.72
CA LEU A 177 -5.15 -11.03 -11.28
C LEU A 177 -6.25 -11.82 -10.56
N PHE A 178 -6.56 -13.03 -11.03
CA PHE A 178 -7.51 -13.92 -10.38
C PHE A 178 -7.03 -14.31 -8.97
N LEU A 179 -5.79 -14.77 -8.82
CA LEU A 179 -5.21 -15.13 -7.52
C LEU A 179 -5.13 -13.93 -6.57
N MET A 180 -4.69 -12.76 -7.06
CA MET A 180 -4.66 -11.53 -6.28
C MET A 180 -6.07 -11.06 -5.88
N GLY A 181 -7.06 -11.24 -6.75
CA GLY A 181 -8.47 -10.93 -6.47
C GLY A 181 -9.06 -11.81 -5.36
N ILE A 182 -8.72 -13.11 -5.33
CA ILE A 182 -9.09 -13.98 -4.21
C ILE A 182 -8.37 -13.52 -2.93
N ALA A 183 -7.06 -13.24 -3.01
CA ALA A 183 -6.27 -12.85 -1.86
C ALA A 183 -6.75 -11.53 -1.23
N ILE A 184 -7.10 -10.51 -2.01
CA ILE A 184 -7.59 -9.22 -1.45
C ILE A 184 -8.93 -9.39 -0.72
N LEU A 185 -9.82 -10.27 -1.22
CA LEU A 185 -11.07 -10.61 -0.55
C LEU A 185 -10.81 -11.40 0.74
N TYR A 186 -9.86 -12.33 0.70
CA TYR A 186 -9.47 -13.13 1.87
C TYR A 186 -8.79 -12.29 2.98
N MET A 187 -7.99 -11.29 2.61
CA MET A 187 -7.39 -10.34 3.57
C MET A 187 -8.45 -9.47 4.28
N GLY A 188 -9.66 -9.34 3.72
CA GLY A 188 -10.82 -8.77 4.41
C GLY A 188 -10.80 -7.24 4.61
N SER A 189 -9.85 -6.52 4.00
CA SER A 189 -9.78 -5.05 4.11
C SER A 189 -10.83 -4.38 3.22
N ARG A 190 -11.96 -4.01 3.83
CA ARG A 190 -13.08 -3.33 3.15
C ARG A 190 -12.65 -2.09 2.38
N GLY A 191 -11.79 -1.26 3.00
CA GLY A 191 -11.29 -0.03 2.38
C GLY A 191 -10.47 -0.31 1.12
N ALA A 192 -9.59 -1.31 1.15
CA ALA A 192 -8.79 -1.69 -0.01
C ALA A 192 -9.64 -2.32 -1.13
N ILE A 193 -10.59 -3.20 -0.76
CA ILE A 193 -11.53 -3.81 -1.71
C ILE A 193 -12.35 -2.72 -2.40
N PHE A 194 -12.93 -1.80 -1.63
CA PHE A 194 -13.75 -0.71 -2.15
C PHE A 194 -12.95 0.27 -3.02
N ALA A 195 -11.73 0.64 -2.59
CA ALA A 195 -10.86 1.51 -3.37
C ALA A 195 -10.44 0.86 -4.70
N THR A 196 -10.15 -0.45 -4.70
CA THR A 196 -9.83 -1.22 -5.91
C THR A 196 -11.04 -1.27 -6.85
N PHE A 197 -12.23 -1.54 -6.31
CA PHE A 197 -13.48 -1.54 -7.06
C PHE A 197 -13.78 -0.17 -7.70
N ILE A 198 -13.71 0.91 -6.92
CA ILE A 198 -13.89 2.28 -7.43
C ILE A 198 -12.87 2.59 -8.53
N SER A 199 -11.60 2.22 -8.32
CA SER A 199 -10.55 2.46 -9.32
C SER A 199 -10.84 1.74 -10.64
N LEU A 200 -11.35 0.50 -10.58
CA LEU A 200 -11.80 -0.24 -11.77
C LEU A 200 -13.03 0.41 -12.43
N VAL A 201 -14.00 0.88 -11.64
CA VAL A 201 -15.20 1.57 -12.17
C VAL A 201 -14.81 2.88 -12.87
N ILE A 202 -13.95 3.69 -12.25
CA ILE A 202 -13.43 4.91 -12.86
C ILE A 202 -12.69 4.57 -14.15
N PHE A 203 -11.84 3.53 -14.13
CA PHE A 203 -11.11 3.11 -15.32
C PHE A 203 -12.05 2.66 -16.45
N LEU A 204 -13.09 1.89 -16.14
CA LEU A 204 -14.11 1.47 -17.10
C LEU A 204 -14.92 2.64 -17.67
N PHE A 205 -15.23 3.63 -16.82
CA PHE A 205 -15.92 4.84 -17.25
C PHE A 205 -15.07 5.66 -18.21
N LEU A 206 -13.77 5.81 -17.92
CA LEU A 206 -12.82 6.53 -18.77
C LEU A 206 -12.48 5.76 -20.06
N ASN A 207 -12.60 4.43 -20.06
CA ASN A 207 -12.22 3.58 -21.18
C ASN A 207 -13.32 2.57 -21.53
N HIS A 208 -14.38 3.09 -22.15
CA HIS A 208 -15.60 2.35 -22.46
C HIS A 208 -15.46 1.45 -23.70
N SER A 209 -14.67 0.37 -23.58
CA SER A 209 -14.58 -0.65 -24.63
C SER A 209 -15.23 -1.96 -24.19
N ARG A 210 -15.95 -2.61 -25.12
CA ARG A 210 -16.61 -3.91 -24.87
C ARG A 210 -15.63 -4.95 -24.34
N ARG A 211 -14.39 -4.96 -24.84
CA ARG A 211 -13.33 -5.85 -24.39
C ARG A 211 -13.01 -5.65 -22.91
N ILE A 212 -12.80 -4.41 -22.46
CA ILE A 212 -12.45 -4.12 -21.07
C ILE A 212 -13.62 -4.46 -20.14
N ILE A 213 -14.86 -4.21 -20.57
CA ILE A 213 -16.07 -4.58 -19.81
C ILE A 213 -16.12 -6.10 -19.60
N LEU A 214 -15.91 -6.90 -20.66
CA LEU A 214 -15.93 -8.37 -20.57
C LEU A 214 -14.80 -8.92 -19.70
N ILE A 215 -13.58 -8.36 -19.82
CA ILE A 215 -12.43 -8.74 -18.99
C ILE A 215 -12.72 -8.43 -17.51
N SER A 216 -13.26 -7.25 -17.22
CA SER A 216 -13.57 -6.84 -15.86
C SER A 216 -14.67 -7.69 -15.25
N SER A 217 -15.79 -7.89 -15.98
CA SER A 217 -16.92 -8.66 -15.47
C SER A 217 -16.54 -10.12 -15.23
N SER A 218 -15.79 -10.74 -16.14
CA SER A 218 -15.31 -12.12 -15.97
C SER A 218 -14.38 -12.27 -14.77
N LEU A 219 -13.41 -11.38 -14.58
CA LEU A 219 -12.51 -11.40 -13.42
C LEU A 219 -13.28 -11.17 -12.11
N ILE A 220 -14.21 -10.20 -12.07
CA ILE A 220 -15.01 -9.91 -10.86
C ILE A 220 -15.88 -11.11 -10.50
N VAL A 221 -16.61 -11.69 -11.47
CA VAL A 221 -17.48 -12.84 -11.21
C VAL A 221 -16.65 -14.05 -10.77
N ALA A 222 -15.55 -14.37 -11.47
CA ALA A 222 -14.70 -15.49 -11.11
C ALA A 222 -14.12 -15.33 -9.69
N THR A 223 -13.54 -14.16 -9.39
CA THR A 223 -12.91 -13.90 -8.09
C THR A 223 -13.93 -13.93 -6.95
N THR A 224 -15.09 -13.31 -7.11
CA THR A 224 -16.14 -13.26 -6.06
C THR A 224 -16.75 -14.63 -5.79
N VAL A 225 -17.09 -15.39 -6.83
CA VAL A 225 -17.66 -16.74 -6.68
C VAL A 225 -16.64 -17.68 -6.03
N THR A 226 -15.38 -17.70 -6.51
CA THR A 226 -14.35 -18.55 -5.94
C THR A 226 -14.02 -18.14 -4.50
N ALA A 227 -13.89 -16.84 -4.21
CA ALA A 227 -13.66 -16.37 -2.85
C ALA A 227 -14.82 -16.74 -1.92
N PHE A 228 -16.08 -16.61 -2.37
CA PHE A 228 -17.24 -17.01 -1.58
C PHE A 228 -17.21 -18.50 -1.23
N ILE A 229 -16.94 -19.37 -2.20
CA ILE A 229 -16.81 -20.83 -1.97
C ILE A 229 -15.64 -21.10 -1.01
N LEU A 230 -14.49 -20.47 -1.21
CA LEU A 230 -13.29 -20.71 -0.41
C LEU A 230 -13.46 -20.23 1.04
N ILE A 231 -14.05 -19.06 1.25
CA ILE A 231 -14.33 -18.49 2.59
C ILE A 231 -15.40 -19.30 3.32
N SER A 232 -16.43 -19.78 2.61
CA SER A 232 -17.48 -20.62 3.22
C SER A 232 -16.97 -22.02 3.57
N THR A 233 -16.12 -22.61 2.73
CA THR A 233 -15.54 -23.95 2.97
C THR A 233 -14.43 -23.90 4.01
N TYR A 234 -13.60 -22.86 3.98
CA TYR A 234 -12.44 -22.67 4.86
C TYR A 234 -12.53 -21.34 5.61
N PRO A 235 -13.47 -21.23 6.58
CA PRO A 235 -13.56 -20.05 7.42
C PRO A 235 -12.23 -19.85 8.15
N THR A 236 -11.80 -18.59 8.23
CA THR A 236 -10.52 -18.14 8.78
C THR A 236 -10.07 -18.91 10.03
N ASN A 237 -8.79 -19.29 10.06
CA ASN A 237 -8.09 -20.03 11.13
C ASN A 237 -8.53 -21.49 11.33
N MET A 238 -8.25 -22.35 10.33
CA MET A 238 -8.31 -23.83 10.48
C MET A 238 -7.40 -24.33 11.62
N ASN A 239 -6.27 -23.65 11.88
CA ASN A 239 -5.22 -24.16 12.77
C ASN A 239 -5.28 -23.59 14.21
N LYS A 240 -6.08 -22.55 14.46
CA LYS A 240 -6.26 -21.93 15.80
C LYS A 240 -7.72 -21.49 15.98
N PRO A 241 -8.66 -22.43 16.28
CA PRO A 241 -10.08 -22.14 16.39
C PRO A 241 -10.40 -21.07 17.46
N ASP A 242 -9.57 -20.94 18.50
CA ASP A 242 -9.73 -19.95 19.58
C ASP A 242 -9.35 -18.54 19.16
N LYS A 243 -8.55 -18.41 18.08
CA LYS A 243 -8.24 -17.14 17.42
C LYS A 243 -9.10 -16.92 16.18
N ARG A 244 -10.25 -17.61 16.07
CA ARG A 244 -11.27 -17.26 15.09
C ARG A 244 -11.75 -15.84 15.38
N GLU A 245 -11.06 -14.88 14.79
CA GLU A 245 -11.58 -13.56 14.56
C GLU A 245 -12.68 -13.67 13.49
N ARG A 246 -13.79 -14.31 13.83
CA ARG A 246 -14.98 -14.26 12.98
C ARG A 246 -15.28 -12.78 12.76
N PHE A 247 -15.63 -12.45 11.52
CA PHE A 247 -16.40 -11.25 11.21
C PHE A 247 -17.76 -11.36 11.93
N SER A 248 -17.77 -11.26 13.26
CA SER A 248 -18.98 -11.17 14.06
C SER A 248 -19.45 -9.72 14.04
N ALA A 249 -20.77 -9.52 13.96
CA ALA A 249 -21.37 -8.20 14.11
C ALA A 249 -20.88 -7.51 15.40
N GLU A 250 -20.62 -8.28 16.45
CA GLU A 250 -20.13 -7.82 17.74
C GLU A 250 -18.73 -7.18 17.69
N ARG A 251 -17.77 -7.74 16.92
CA ARG A 251 -16.47 -7.09 16.73
C ARG A 251 -16.59 -5.81 15.90
N LEU A 252 -17.49 -5.80 14.91
CA LEU A 252 -17.75 -4.60 14.11
C LEU A 252 -18.30 -3.49 14.99
N HIS A 253 -19.29 -3.81 15.82
CA HIS A 253 -19.80 -2.89 16.82
C HIS A 253 -18.71 -2.42 17.78
N LYS A 254 -17.85 -3.31 18.30
CA LYS A 254 -16.75 -2.91 19.18
C LYS A 254 -15.76 -1.97 18.49
N SER A 255 -15.26 -2.31 17.31
CA SER A 255 -14.29 -1.48 16.58
C SER A 255 -14.89 -0.13 16.15
N ASP A 256 -16.15 -0.11 15.74
CA ASP A 256 -16.82 1.13 15.34
C ASP A 256 -17.10 2.00 16.58
N ASN A 257 -17.47 1.39 17.71
CA ASN A 257 -17.62 2.09 18.98
C ASN A 257 -16.29 2.68 19.48
N GLU A 258 -15.19 1.92 19.44
CA GLU A 258 -13.85 2.44 19.80
C GLU A 258 -13.46 3.65 18.93
N ARG A 259 -13.76 3.60 17.62
CA ARG A 259 -13.52 4.74 16.71
C ARG A 259 -14.39 5.94 17.05
N LEU A 260 -15.67 5.71 17.31
CA LEU A 260 -16.61 6.77 17.69
C LEU A 260 -16.20 7.43 19.02
N GLU A 261 -15.79 6.63 20.01
CA GLU A 261 -15.27 7.13 21.29
C GLU A 261 -14.01 7.98 21.08
N ASN A 262 -13.05 7.49 20.28
CA ASN A 262 -11.84 8.26 19.97
C ASN A 262 -12.15 9.59 19.25
N TRP A 263 -13.12 9.60 18.33
CA TRP A 263 -13.59 10.83 17.69
C TRP A 263 -14.26 11.78 18.67
N GLN A 264 -15.08 11.27 19.60
CA GLN A 264 -15.72 12.08 20.63
C GLN A 264 -14.69 12.72 21.57
N ILE A 265 -13.67 11.96 21.99
CA ILE A 265 -12.55 12.48 22.80
C ILE A 265 -11.85 13.61 22.06
N ALA A 266 -11.52 13.40 20.79
CA ALA A 266 -10.84 14.41 19.98
C ALA A 266 -11.69 15.69 19.82
N ILE A 267 -12.97 15.56 19.47
CA ILE A 267 -13.89 16.69 19.29
C ILE A 267 -14.06 17.46 20.61
N ARG A 268 -14.29 16.78 21.73
CA ARG A 268 -14.44 17.44 23.04
C ARG A 268 -13.17 18.14 23.46
N LYS A 269 -12.01 17.51 23.28
CA LYS A 269 -10.75 18.17 23.60
C LYS A 269 -10.51 19.41 22.73
N ILE A 270 -10.79 19.37 21.43
CA ILE A 270 -10.72 20.55 20.55
C ILE A 270 -11.67 21.65 21.03
N SER A 271 -12.89 21.29 21.47
CA SER A 271 -13.87 22.28 21.97
C SER A 271 -13.41 23.03 23.23
N THR A 272 -12.41 22.53 23.97
CA THR A 272 -11.81 23.27 25.09
C THR A 272 -10.96 24.47 24.65
N GLY A 273 -10.68 24.60 23.35
CA GLY A 273 -9.93 25.70 22.75
C GLY A 273 -8.42 25.65 22.94
N LYS A 274 -7.91 24.80 23.85
CA LYS A 274 -6.48 24.74 24.20
C LYS A 274 -5.59 24.18 23.08
N ASP A 275 -6.14 23.29 22.25
CA ASP A 275 -5.39 22.58 21.20
C ASP A 275 -5.82 22.98 19.77
N LEU A 276 -6.47 24.16 19.60
CA LEU A 276 -6.98 24.61 18.29
C LEU A 276 -5.89 24.80 17.23
N VAL A 277 -4.72 25.30 17.63
CA VAL A 277 -3.64 25.70 16.70
C VAL A 277 -2.81 24.49 16.25
N TRP A 278 -2.51 23.58 17.17
CA TRP A 278 -1.60 22.44 16.92
C TRP A 278 -2.31 21.09 16.81
N GLY A 279 -3.61 21.05 17.10
CA GLY A 279 -4.43 19.86 17.05
C GLY A 279 -4.08 18.83 18.13
N ILE A 280 -4.64 17.63 17.97
CA ILE A 280 -4.43 16.51 18.90
C ILE A 280 -3.60 15.44 18.21
N GLY A 281 -2.32 15.37 18.56
CA GLY A 281 -1.40 14.33 18.10
C GLY A 281 -1.27 13.17 19.08
N PRO A 282 -0.54 12.09 18.72
CA PRO A 282 -0.38 10.89 19.56
C PRO A 282 0.13 11.17 20.97
N ARG A 283 1.03 12.16 21.12
CA ARG A 283 1.61 12.56 22.41
C ARG A 283 0.57 13.18 23.35
N ASN A 284 -0.22 14.12 22.84
CA ASN A 284 -1.23 14.80 23.65
C ASN A 284 -2.42 13.87 23.86
N TYR A 285 -2.76 13.04 22.87
CA TYR A 285 -3.87 12.10 22.93
C TYR A 285 -3.75 11.14 24.11
N SER A 286 -2.57 10.55 24.34
CA SER A 286 -2.35 9.63 25.48
C SER A 286 -2.47 10.29 26.85
N THR A 287 -2.41 11.63 26.92
CA THR A 287 -2.54 12.40 28.17
C THR A 287 -3.95 12.94 28.39
N ILE A 288 -4.87 12.75 27.44
CA ILE A 288 -6.26 13.17 27.61
C ILE A 288 -6.96 12.14 28.49
N ASP A 289 -7.45 12.57 29.66
CA ASP A 289 -8.39 11.76 30.44
C ASP A 289 -9.82 11.98 29.90
N PRO A 290 -10.48 10.94 29.34
CA PRO A 290 -11.85 11.05 28.85
C PRO A 290 -12.85 11.44 29.97
N ARG A 291 -12.55 11.12 31.23
CA ARG A 291 -13.40 11.45 32.39
C ARG A 291 -13.42 12.94 32.67
N GLU A 292 -12.29 13.62 32.53
CA GLU A 292 -12.20 15.08 32.64
C GLU A 292 -13.02 15.80 31.55
N LEU A 293 -13.22 15.14 30.41
CA LEU A 293 -14.06 15.63 29.31
C LEU A 293 -15.53 15.24 29.46
N GLY A 294 -15.92 14.61 30.58
CA GLY A 294 -17.28 14.13 30.85
C GLY A 294 -17.73 13.00 29.93
N ILE A 295 -16.81 12.25 29.33
CA ILE A 295 -17.10 11.09 28.48
C ILE A 295 -17.12 9.84 29.38
N LYS A 296 -18.25 9.15 29.42
CA LYS A 296 -18.33 7.83 30.05
C LYS A 296 -17.74 6.81 29.09
N LEU A 297 -16.60 6.22 29.44
CA LEU A 297 -16.03 5.10 28.71
C LEU A 297 -16.91 3.87 28.95
N ASN A 298 -17.45 3.30 27.87
CA ASN A 298 -18.31 2.11 27.98
C ASN A 298 -17.50 0.79 27.97
N PHE A 299 -16.16 0.85 27.82
CA PHE A 299 -15.30 -0.32 27.57
C PHE A 299 -13.99 -0.33 28.39
N LEU A 300 -14.04 0.05 29.66
CA LEU A 300 -13.00 -0.31 30.65
C LEU A 300 -13.54 -1.34 31.63
#